data_AF-A0A1I2BBM6-F1
#
_entry.id   AF-A0A1I2BBM6-F1
#
_cell.length_a   1.000
_cell.length_b   1.000
_cell.length_c   1.000
_cell.angle_alpha   90.00
_cell.angle_beta   90.00
_cell.angle_gamma   90.00
#
_symmetry.space_group_name_H-M   'P 1'
#
loop_
_entity.id
_entity.type
_entity.pdbx_description
1 polymer ?
#
loop_
_entity_poly.entity_id
_entity_poly.type
_entity_poly.pdbx_seq_one_letter_code
_entity_poly.pdbx_strand_id
1 'polypeptide(L)'
;MQLSVIGVAVAFSSLLISFIYFNVKNREWYEQMLIISEKNQIVGQLAASISHEIRNPLTTTRGFLQMMNKEQLDHETFERYRTYAFEGIDHANAIITDYLNFSKPSEEERRLLNVKDEIDGVIPWLKPYSALSNITVEVYHLSKEPLIICGEVKNVCSIL
;
A
#
# COMPACT_ATOMS: atom_id res chain seq x y z
N MET A 1 -13.12 -11.04 60.47
CA MET A 1 -13.20 -12.30 59.69
C MET A 1 -13.88 -12.11 58.33
N GLN A 2 -15.05 -11.44 58.25
CA GLN A 2 -15.73 -11.25 56.95
C GLN A 2 -14.99 -10.30 55.99
N LEU A 3 -14.44 -9.19 56.47
CA LEU A 3 -13.72 -8.21 55.63
C LEU A 3 -12.45 -8.80 54.97
N SER A 4 -11.73 -9.67 55.68
CA SER A 4 -10.55 -10.37 55.15
C SER A 4 -10.91 -11.40 54.08
N VAL A 5 -12.05 -12.09 54.22
CA VAL A 5 -12.54 -13.05 53.23
C VAL A 5 -12.96 -12.34 51.93
N ILE A 6 -13.64 -11.19 52.04
CA ILE A 6 -14.02 -10.37 50.89
C ILE A 6 -12.78 -9.84 50.16
N GLY A 7 -11.78 -9.35 50.90
CA GLY A 7 -10.51 -8.87 50.32
C GLY A 7 -9.77 -9.96 49.52
N VAL A 8 -9.72 -11.19 50.04
CA VAL A 8 -9.12 -12.34 49.34
C VAL A 8 -9.91 -12.70 48.08
N ALA A 9 -11.24 -12.69 48.13
CA ALA A 9 -12.09 -12.97 46.96
C ALA A 9 -11.93 -11.90 45.85
N VAL A 10 -11.83 -10.62 46.23
CA VAL A 10 -11.58 -9.52 45.28
C VAL A 10 -10.19 -9.64 44.65
N ALA A 11 -9.16 -9.95 45.44
CA ALA A 11 -7.81 -10.16 44.90
C ALA A 11 -7.75 -11.34 43.92
N PHE A 12 -8.44 -12.45 44.25
CA PHE A 12 -8.50 -13.62 43.37
C PHE A 12 -9.27 -13.34 42.08
N SER A 13 -10.41 -12.66 42.15
CA SER A 13 -11.18 -12.26 40.96
C SER A 13 -10.39 -11.27 40.07
N SER A 14 -9.67 -10.32 40.66
CA SER A 14 -8.78 -9.41 39.93
C SER A 14 -7.66 -10.16 39.20
N LEU A 15 -7.04 -11.16 39.85
CA LEU A 15 -6.01 -12.01 39.23
C LEU A 15 -6.58 -12.83 38.07
N LEU A 16 -7.77 -13.41 38.24
CA LEU A 16 -8.45 -14.15 37.17
C LEU A 16 -8.76 -13.25 35.97
N ILE A 17 -9.29 -12.05 36.19
CA ILE A 17 -9.57 -11.09 35.11
C ILE A 17 -8.27 -10.71 34.39
N SER A 18 -7.21 -10.39 35.14
CA SER A 18 -5.90 -10.07 34.54
C SER A 18 -5.32 -11.22 33.73
N PHE A 19 -5.47 -12.46 34.23
CA PHE A 19 -5.00 -13.65 33.53
C PHE A 19 -5.78 -13.88 32.23
N ILE A 20 -7.11 -13.77 32.27
CA ILE A 20 -7.95 -13.89 31.07
C ILE A 20 -7.59 -12.80 30.05
N TYR A 21 -7.47 -11.55 30.50
CA TYR A 21 -7.07 -10.43 29.65
C TYR A 21 -5.73 -10.69 28.97
N PHE A 22 -4.72 -11.14 29.72
CA PHE A 22 -3.40 -11.48 29.19
C PHE A 22 -3.47 -12.60 28.14
N ASN A 23 -4.26 -13.64 28.38
CA ASN A 23 -4.42 -14.75 27.43
C ASN A 23 -5.11 -14.30 26.14
N VAL A 24 -6.17 -13.49 26.23
CA VAL A 24 -6.84 -12.92 25.06
C VAL A 24 -5.88 -12.03 24.27
N LYS A 25 -5.13 -11.16 24.96
CA LYS A 25 -4.17 -10.28 24.31
C LYS A 25 -3.05 -11.03 23.61
N ASN A 26 -2.51 -12.07 24.25
CA ASN A 26 -1.51 -12.94 23.63
C ASN A 26 -2.06 -13.64 22.40
N ARG A 27 -3.31 -14.11 22.45
CA ARG A 27 -3.95 -14.76 21.31
C ARG A 27 -4.07 -13.81 20.12
N GLU A 28 -4.56 -12.59 20.33
CA GLU A 28 -4.61 -11.55 19.28
C GLU A 28 -3.22 -11.31 18.69
N TRP A 29 -2.20 -11.21 19.54
CA TRP A 29 -0.82 -11.00 19.12
C TRP A 29 -0.27 -12.15 18.28
N TYR A 30 -0.53 -13.40 18.67
CA TYR A 30 -0.14 -14.58 17.90
C TYR A 30 -0.85 -14.66 16.55
N GLU A 31 -2.15 -14.35 16.50
CA GLU A 31 -2.92 -14.31 15.25
C GLU A 31 -2.34 -13.25 14.29
N GLN A 32 -2.01 -12.05 14.79
CA GLN A 32 -1.34 -11.02 13.99
C GLN A 32 0.04 -11.46 13.49
N MET A 33 0.84 -12.08 14.36
CA MET A 33 2.17 -12.56 14.01
C MET A 33 2.11 -13.66 12.95
N LEU A 34 1.09 -14.53 13.01
CA LEU A 34 0.85 -15.57 12.01
C LEU A 34 0.53 -14.96 10.65
N ILE A 35 -0.39 -13.98 10.59
CA ILE A 35 -0.74 -13.27 9.35
C ILE A 35 0.48 -12.60 8.73
N ILE A 36 1.30 -11.92 9.55
CA ILE A 36 2.54 -11.28 9.08
C ILE A 36 3.52 -12.34 8.56
N SER A 37 3.64 -13.48 9.25
CA SER A 37 4.52 -14.58 8.83
C SER A 37 4.07 -15.19 7.50
N GLU A 38 2.77 -15.46 7.31
CA GLU A 38 2.21 -15.96 6.06
C GLU A 38 2.43 -14.96 4.92
N LYS A 39 2.18 -13.67 5.17
CA LYS A 39 2.46 -12.60 4.21
C LYS A 39 3.94 -12.58 3.81
N ASN A 40 4.85 -12.65 4.77
CA ASN A 40 6.30 -12.66 4.50
C ASN A 40 6.74 -13.90 3.73
N GLN A 41 6.15 -15.07 4.01
CA GLN A 41 6.41 -16.29 3.26
C GLN A 41 6.00 -16.14 1.79
N ILE A 42 4.83 -15.57 1.53
CA ILE A 42 4.34 -15.28 0.17
C ILE A 42 5.28 -14.30 -0.53
N VAL A 43 5.65 -13.20 0.13
CA VAL A 43 6.64 -12.23 -0.40
C VAL A 43 7.94 -12.94 -0.81
N GLY A 44 8.46 -13.82 0.06
CA GLY A 44 9.67 -14.59 -0.23
C GLY A 44 9.52 -15.55 -1.42
N GLN A 45 8.38 -16.22 -1.55
CA GLN A 45 8.08 -17.07 -2.71
C GLN A 45 7.96 -16.25 -4.01
N LEU A 46 7.35 -15.07 -3.93
CA LEU A 46 7.17 -14.18 -5.08
C LEU A 46 8.47 -13.52 -5.54
N ALA A 47 9.46 -13.33 -4.65
CA ALA A 47 10.73 -12.66 -4.98
C ALA A 47 11.45 -13.29 -6.18
N ALA A 48 11.45 -14.62 -6.29
CA ALA A 48 12.05 -15.33 -7.42
C ALA A 48 11.26 -15.06 -8.72
N SER A 49 9.94 -15.13 -8.68
CA SER A 49 9.07 -14.85 -9.83
C SER A 49 9.24 -13.41 -10.32
N ILE A 50 9.24 -12.45 -9.39
CA ILE A 50 9.41 -11.03 -9.70
C ILE A 50 10.78 -10.72 -10.29
N SER A 51 11.83 -11.39 -9.81
CA SER A 51 13.16 -11.27 -10.44
C SER A 51 13.14 -11.70 -11.91
N HIS A 52 12.42 -12.77 -12.23
CA HIS A 52 12.21 -13.21 -13.61
C HIS A 52 11.32 -12.25 -14.40
N GLU A 53 10.26 -11.76 -13.79
CA GLU A 53 9.28 -10.88 -14.43
C GLU A 53 9.87 -9.49 -14.73
N ILE A 54 10.73 -8.94 -13.87
CA ILE A 54 11.50 -7.71 -14.12
C ILE A 54 12.55 -7.92 -15.21
N ARG A 55 13.18 -9.11 -15.26
CA ARG A 55 14.20 -9.40 -16.27
C ARG A 55 13.61 -9.37 -17.68
N ASN A 56 12.35 -9.74 -17.87
CA ASN A 56 11.70 -9.76 -19.18
C ASN A 56 11.65 -8.37 -19.86
N PRO A 57 10.98 -7.34 -19.29
CA PRO A 57 10.92 -6.02 -19.89
C PRO A 57 12.31 -5.37 -19.98
N LEU A 58 13.23 -5.63 -19.05
CA LEU A 58 14.63 -5.16 -19.17
C LEU A 58 15.39 -5.83 -20.32
N THR A 59 15.14 -7.11 -20.59
CA THR A 59 15.75 -7.83 -21.71
C THR A 59 15.22 -7.29 -23.03
N THR A 60 13.92 -7.06 -23.13
CA THR A 60 13.27 -6.45 -24.29
C THR A 60 13.76 -5.01 -24.51
N THR A 61 13.86 -4.21 -23.45
CA THR A 61 14.43 -2.85 -23.47
C THR A 61 15.85 -2.88 -24.02
N ARG A 62 16.71 -3.76 -23.50
CA ARG A 62 18.08 -3.93 -24.00
C ARG A 62 18.09 -4.32 -25.48
N GLY A 63 17.18 -5.19 -25.92
CA GLY A 63 17.04 -5.59 -27.31
C GLY A 63 16.72 -4.40 -28.23
N PHE A 64 15.76 -3.55 -27.85
CA PHE A 64 15.43 -2.34 -28.61
C PHE A 64 16.59 -1.34 -28.65
N LEU A 65 17.26 -1.10 -27.53
CA LEU A 65 18.46 -0.25 -27.50
C LEU A 65 19.59 -0.80 -28.38
N GLN A 66 19.77 -2.12 -28.43
CA GLN A 66 20.72 -2.75 -29.34
C GLN A 66 20.33 -2.61 -30.81
N MET A 67 19.03 -2.68 -31.13
CA MET A 67 18.56 -2.44 -32.49
C MET A 67 18.78 -0.98 -32.90
N MET A 68 18.56 -0.02 -31.99
CA MET A 68 18.81 1.41 -32.21
C MET A 68 20.27 1.75 -32.52
N ASN A 69 21.22 0.93 -32.05
CA ASN A 69 22.65 1.09 -32.34
C ASN A 69 23.09 0.54 -33.70
N LYS A 70 22.19 -0.08 -34.47
CA LYS A 70 22.50 -0.54 -35.84
C LYS A 70 22.48 0.64 -36.80
N GLU A 71 23.43 0.67 -37.73
CA GLU A 71 23.49 1.70 -38.78
C GLU A 71 22.26 1.62 -39.71
N GLN A 72 21.86 2.76 -40.29
CA GLN A 72 20.79 2.89 -41.30
C GLN A 72 19.34 2.70 -40.82
N LEU A 73 19.01 3.12 -39.59
CA LEU A 73 17.61 3.24 -39.19
C LEU A 73 16.96 4.51 -39.75
N ASP A 74 15.76 4.37 -40.31
CA ASP A 74 14.90 5.53 -40.58
C ASP A 74 14.41 6.15 -39.26
N HIS A 75 14.00 7.42 -39.32
CA HIS A 75 13.60 8.19 -38.14
C HIS A 75 12.37 7.58 -37.43
N GLU A 76 11.41 7.05 -38.17
CA GLU A 76 10.18 6.48 -37.62
C GLU A 76 10.48 5.20 -36.82
N THR A 77 11.32 4.32 -37.39
CA THR A 77 11.74 3.09 -36.72
C THR A 77 12.59 3.38 -35.49
N PHE A 78 13.48 4.38 -35.54
CA PHE A 78 14.26 4.81 -34.37
C PHE A 78 13.36 5.30 -33.24
N GLU A 79 12.40 6.19 -33.52
CA GLU A 79 11.46 6.69 -32.52
C GLU A 79 10.58 5.57 -31.95
N ARG A 80 10.12 4.63 -32.79
CA ARG A 80 9.34 3.48 -32.31
C ARG A 80 10.14 2.60 -31.35
N TYR A 81 11.41 2.30 -31.65
CA TYR A 81 12.27 1.54 -30.74
C TYR A 81 12.57 2.31 -29.45
N ARG A 82 12.74 3.63 -29.53
CA ARG A 82 12.89 4.50 -28.36
C ARG A 82 11.67 4.40 -27.45
N THR A 83 10.47 4.50 -28.01
CA THR A 83 9.21 4.36 -27.26
C THR A 83 9.12 3.00 -26.56
N TYR A 84 9.35 1.90 -27.28
CA TYR A 84 9.28 0.56 -26.67
C TYR A 84 10.34 0.33 -25.59
N ALA A 85 11.51 0.96 -25.70
CA ALA A 85 12.52 0.90 -24.65
C ALA A 85 12.05 1.63 -23.38
N PHE A 86 11.42 2.81 -23.50
CA PHE A 86 10.85 3.51 -22.35
C PHE A 86 9.70 2.73 -21.70
N GLU A 87 8.77 2.19 -22.50
CA GLU A 87 7.68 1.36 -22.00
C GLU A 87 8.19 0.12 -21.22
N GLY A 88 9.29 -0.49 -21.68
CA GLY A 88 9.92 -1.59 -20.96
C GLY A 88 10.50 -1.16 -19.60
N ILE A 89 11.09 0.03 -19.50
CA ILE A 89 11.57 0.57 -18.21
C ILE A 89 10.40 0.85 -17.28
N ASP A 90 9.33 1.48 -17.80
CA ASP A 90 8.15 1.81 -17.00
C ASP A 90 7.45 0.54 -16.49
N HIS A 91 7.35 -0.49 -17.32
CA HIS A 91 6.81 -1.78 -16.92
C HIS A 91 7.65 -2.45 -15.83
N ALA A 92 8.99 -2.44 -15.94
CA ALA A 92 9.88 -2.95 -14.90
C ALA A 92 9.68 -2.19 -13.57
N ASN A 93 9.53 -0.87 -13.63
CA ASN A 93 9.28 -0.04 -12.45
C ASN A 93 7.91 -0.30 -11.82
N ALA A 94 6.88 -0.56 -12.62
CA ALA A 94 5.55 -0.93 -12.14
C ALA A 94 5.60 -2.23 -11.32
N ILE A 95 6.25 -3.28 -11.86
CA ILE A 95 6.41 -4.57 -11.17
C ILE A 95 7.16 -4.38 -9.83
N ILE A 96 8.23 -3.59 -9.80
CA ILE A 96 8.97 -3.28 -8.57
C ILE A 96 8.08 -2.55 -7.56
N THR A 97 7.31 -1.58 -8.02
CA THR A 97 6.41 -0.79 -7.17
C THR A 97 5.33 -1.66 -6.54
N ASP A 98 4.71 -2.53 -7.32
CA ASP A 98 3.69 -3.47 -6.83
C ASP A 98 4.26 -4.43 -5.79
N TYR A 99 5.48 -4.96 -6.03
CA TYR A 99 6.18 -5.78 -5.05
C TYR A 99 6.48 -5.05 -3.74
N LEU A 100 6.96 -3.80 -3.82
CA LEU A 100 7.27 -2.99 -2.64
C LEU A 100 6.01 -2.59 -1.86
N ASN A 101 4.91 -2.35 -2.56
CA ASN A 101 3.62 -2.07 -1.93
C ASN A 101 3.07 -3.31 -1.23
N PHE A 102 3.17 -4.49 -1.86
CA PHE A 102 2.75 -5.74 -1.24
C PHE A 102 3.64 -6.15 -0.05
N SER A 103 4.97 -6.00 -0.16
CA SER A 103 5.92 -6.43 0.87
C SER A 103 6.03 -5.50 2.07
N LYS A 104 5.56 -4.25 2.00
CA LYS A 104 5.53 -3.36 3.16
C LYS A 104 4.64 -3.95 4.27
N PRO A 105 5.14 -4.05 5.52
CA PRO A 105 4.29 -4.34 6.67
C PRO A 105 3.22 -3.24 6.74
N SER A 106 1.97 -3.64 6.95
CA SER A 106 0.87 -2.70 7.23
C SER A 106 1.01 -2.17 8.66
N GLU A 107 2.09 -1.43 8.93
CA GLU A 107 2.10 -0.42 9.98
C GLU A 107 1.59 0.88 9.36
N GLU A 108 0.39 0.84 8.80
CA GLU A 108 -0.29 2.09 8.50
C GLU A 108 -0.86 2.58 9.82
N GLU A 109 -0.18 3.57 10.41
CA GLU A 109 -0.65 4.25 11.60
C GLU A 109 -2.05 4.77 11.34
N ARG A 110 -3.04 4.09 11.92
CA ARG A 110 -4.40 4.59 11.97
C ARG A 110 -4.36 5.92 12.69
N ARG A 111 -4.61 6.99 11.95
CA ARG A 111 -4.66 8.34 12.49
C ARG A 111 -6.07 8.88 12.35
N LEU A 112 -6.37 9.88 13.16
CA LEU A 112 -7.56 10.69 12.98
C LEU A 112 -7.37 11.54 11.71
N LEU A 113 -8.24 11.34 10.74
CA LEU A 113 -8.22 11.98 9.43
C LEU A 113 -9.42 12.89 9.30
N ASN A 114 -9.19 14.13 8.90
CA ASN A 114 -10.27 14.99 8.44
C ASN A 114 -10.53 14.71 6.97
N VAL A 115 -11.70 14.12 6.67
CA VAL A 115 -12.07 13.70 5.30
C VAL A 115 -11.97 14.85 4.31
N LYS A 116 -12.31 16.07 4.73
CA LYS A 116 -12.22 17.26 3.89
C LYS A 116 -10.79 17.52 3.41
N ASP A 117 -9.83 17.48 4.34
CA ASP A 117 -8.43 17.82 4.05
C ASP A 117 -7.81 16.77 3.10
N GLU A 118 -8.19 15.50 3.26
CA GLU A 118 -7.75 14.43 2.38
C GLU A 118 -8.36 14.57 0.97
N ILE A 119 -9.66 14.87 0.84
CA ILE A 119 -10.30 15.14 -0.48
C ILE A 119 -9.66 16.35 -1.15
N ASP A 120 -9.52 17.48 -0.44
CA ASP A 120 -8.94 18.71 -0.99
C ASP A 120 -7.47 18.50 -1.40
N GLY A 121 -6.75 17.58 -0.74
CA GLY A 121 -5.37 17.18 -1.07
C GLY A 121 -5.23 16.38 -2.36
N VAL A 122 -6.27 15.65 -2.80
CA VAL A 122 -6.25 14.85 -4.03
C VAL A 122 -6.57 15.68 -5.27
N ILE A 123 -7.37 16.76 -5.15
CA ILE A 123 -7.79 17.61 -6.28
C ILE A 123 -6.61 18.09 -7.15
N PRO A 124 -5.46 18.56 -6.61
CA PRO A 124 -4.32 18.99 -7.43
C PRO A 124 -3.74 17.87 -8.30
N TRP A 125 -3.79 16.61 -7.84
CA TRP A 125 -3.32 15.45 -8.58
C TRP A 125 -4.26 15.06 -9.72
N LEU A 126 -5.57 15.30 -9.56
CA LEU A 126 -6.57 15.04 -10.60
C LEU A 126 -6.60 16.12 -11.70
N LYS A 127 -6.14 17.34 -11.41
CA LYS A 127 -6.17 18.47 -12.37
C LYS A 127 -5.53 18.14 -13.73
N PRO A 128 -4.30 17.59 -13.83
CA PRO A 128 -3.70 17.23 -15.11
C PRO A 128 -4.56 16.25 -15.92
N TYR A 129 -5.12 15.22 -15.28
CA TYR A 129 -5.97 14.24 -15.94
C TYR A 129 -7.30 14.84 -16.40
N SER A 130 -7.93 15.67 -15.57
CA SER A 130 -9.17 16.36 -15.92
C SER A 130 -9.01 17.31 -17.13
N ALA A 131 -7.84 17.96 -17.24
CA ALA A 131 -7.50 18.83 -18.36
C ALA A 131 -7.27 18.05 -19.66
N LEU A 132 -6.65 16.87 -19.58
CA LEU A 132 -6.42 15.99 -20.75
C LEU A 132 -7.71 15.39 -21.30
N SER A 133 -8.71 15.14 -20.44
CA SER A 133 -9.99 14.54 -20.82
C SER A 133 -11.13 15.54 -20.96
N ASN A 134 -10.86 16.84 -20.79
CA ASN A 134 -11.85 17.93 -20.84
C ASN A 134 -13.02 17.71 -19.85
N ILE A 135 -12.72 17.16 -18.68
CA ILE A 135 -13.67 16.86 -17.59
C ILE A 135 -13.55 17.96 -16.53
N THR A 136 -14.67 18.40 -15.96
CA THR A 136 -14.70 19.34 -14.83
C THR A 136 -14.97 18.58 -13.54
N VAL A 137 -14.12 18.77 -12.53
CA VAL A 137 -14.27 18.16 -11.20
C VAL A 137 -14.74 19.23 -10.23
N GLU A 138 -15.94 19.05 -9.67
CA GLU A 138 -16.52 19.93 -8.66
C GLU A 138 -16.69 19.17 -7.34
N VAL A 139 -16.26 19.77 -6.24
CA VAL A 139 -16.33 19.16 -4.90
C VAL A 139 -17.25 19.99 -4.02
N TYR A 140 -18.25 19.33 -3.43
CA TYR A 140 -19.26 19.94 -2.58
C TYR A 140 -19.15 19.39 -1.15
N HIS A 141 -18.74 20.25 -0.21
CA HIS A 141 -18.70 19.92 1.21
C HIS A 141 -20.08 20.18 1.85
N LEU A 142 -20.82 19.10 2.16
CA LEU A 142 -22.20 19.17 2.69
C LEU A 142 -22.29 19.71 4.12
N SER A 143 -21.20 19.65 4.89
CA SER A 143 -21.11 20.18 6.25
C SER A 143 -19.87 21.05 6.41
N LYS A 144 -19.96 22.06 7.27
CA LYS A 144 -18.80 22.87 7.69
C LYS A 144 -18.04 22.24 8.85
N GLU A 145 -18.64 21.27 9.54
CA GLU A 145 -17.99 20.58 10.64
C GLU A 145 -16.97 19.55 10.13
N PRO A 146 -15.81 19.40 10.79
CA PRO A 146 -14.80 18.43 10.37
C PRO A 146 -15.34 17.02 10.57
N LEU A 147 -15.43 16.26 9.48
CA LEU A 147 -15.74 14.84 9.53
C LEU A 147 -14.44 14.08 9.81
N ILE A 148 -14.26 13.68 11.07
CA ILE A 148 -13.07 12.96 11.51
C ILE A 148 -13.35 11.45 11.47
N ILE A 149 -12.56 10.73 10.68
CA ILE A 149 -12.57 9.27 10.64
C ILE A 149 -11.23 8.72 11.15
N CYS A 150 -11.25 7.57 11.80
CA CYS A 150 -10.03 6.83 12.10
C CYS A 150 -9.73 5.90 10.93
N GLY A 151 -8.64 6.15 10.21
CA GLY A 151 -8.37 5.44 8.97
C GLY A 151 -6.90 5.47 8.55
N GLU A 152 -6.64 4.71 7.49
CA GLU A 152 -5.34 4.55 6.85
C GLU A 152 -5.25 5.54 5.67
N VAL A 153 -4.23 6.40 5.67
CA VAL A 153 -4.10 7.53 4.70
C VAL A 153 -4.07 7.04 3.27
N LYS A 154 -3.36 5.94 3.01
CA LYS A 154 -3.23 5.39 1.65
C LYS A 154 -4.51 4.75 1.14
N ASN A 155 -5.36 4.22 2.02
CA ASN A 155 -6.65 3.67 1.63
C ASN A 155 -7.67 4.78 1.31
N VAL A 156 -7.59 5.95 1.93
CA VAL A 156 -8.49 7.06 1.61
C VAL A 156 -8.18 7.66 0.24
N CYS A 157 -6.90 7.91 -0.08
CA CYS A 157 -6.50 8.40 -1.41
C CYS A 157 -6.57 7.35 -2.53
N SER A 158 -6.57 6.05 -2.22
CA SER A 158 -6.72 5.00 -3.25
C SER A 158 -8.17 4.65 -3.56
N ILE A 159 -9.10 4.99 -2.67
CA ILE A 159 -10.56 4.79 -2.83
C ILE A 159 -11.25 6.04 -3.41
N LEU A 160 -10.70 7.24 -3.16
CA LEU A 160 -11.14 8.51 -3.74
C LEU A 160 -10.59 8.73 -5.16
#